data_AF-A0A820AV60-F1
#
_entry.id   AF-A0A820AV60-F1
#
_cell.length_a   1.000
_cell.length_b   1.000
_cell.length_c   1.000
_cell.angle_alpha   90.00
_cell.angle_beta   90.00
_cell.angle_gamma   90.00
#
_symmetry.space_group_name_H-M   'P 1'
#
loop_
_entity.id
_entity.type
_entity.pdbx_description
1 polymer ?
#
loop_
_entity_poly.entity_id
_entity_poly.type
_entity_poly.pdbx_seq_one_letter_code
_entity_poly.pdbx_strand_id
1 'polypeptide(L)'
;ISSGFLSLPADDWTELVKLVLSYDLKAKPEVGIQWGAGGDASIEELENAGTRDPKWLIDRAKRFLDAGAYMIMIESEGITENVKSWRTDVISSITSNLPQDKIMFEAADPEVFAYHIQNSGAHANLFIDHSQIVQLACLRKGIWGTDKTFGRIVTFQD
;
A
#
# COMPACT_ATOMS: atom_id res chain seq x y z
N ILE A 1 -9.71 6.35 -5.21
CA ILE A 1 -9.48 7.25 -6.38
C ILE A 1 -8.07 6.95 -6.87
N SER A 2 -7.93 6.25 -7.99
CA SER A 2 -6.63 5.90 -8.57
C SER A 2 -6.40 6.68 -9.86
N SER A 3 -5.14 6.81 -10.26
CA SER A 3 -4.74 7.41 -11.54
C SER A 3 -3.80 6.48 -12.33
N GLY A 4 -3.83 5.17 -12.07
CA GLY A 4 -2.91 4.20 -12.69
C GLY A 4 -2.92 4.25 -14.22
N PHE A 5 -4.11 4.45 -14.79
CA PHE A 5 -4.34 4.53 -16.24
C PHE A 5 -4.52 5.95 -16.81
N LEU A 6 -4.59 6.96 -15.95
CA LEU A 6 -4.90 8.33 -16.37
C LEU A 6 -3.83 9.29 -15.85
N SER A 7 -3.30 10.12 -16.75
CA SER A 7 -2.47 11.24 -16.33
C SER A 7 -3.34 12.30 -15.67
N LEU A 8 -3.18 12.46 -14.35
CA LEU A 8 -3.92 13.42 -13.55
C LEU A 8 -2.95 14.32 -12.77
N PRO A 9 -3.02 15.65 -12.94
CA PRO A 9 -2.28 16.59 -12.10
C PRO A 9 -2.59 16.37 -10.62
N ALA A 10 -1.60 16.59 -9.75
CA ALA A 10 -1.77 16.38 -8.31
C ALA A 10 -2.84 17.33 -7.72
N ASP A 11 -3.00 18.52 -8.29
CA ASP A 11 -4.01 19.50 -7.90
C ASP A 11 -5.42 18.96 -8.18
N ASP A 12 -5.67 18.54 -9.41
CA ASP A 12 -6.97 17.99 -9.83
C ASP A 12 -7.30 16.71 -9.05
N TRP A 13 -6.32 15.85 -8.80
CA TRP A 13 -6.50 14.66 -7.98
C TRP A 13 -6.88 15.01 -6.53
N THR A 14 -6.30 16.08 -5.98
CA THR A 14 -6.67 16.57 -4.66
C THR A 14 -8.10 17.12 -4.65
N GLU A 15 -8.54 17.79 -5.71
CA GLU A 15 -9.93 18.23 -5.83
C GLU A 15 -10.91 17.05 -5.93
N LEU A 16 -10.54 15.93 -6.57
CA LEU A 16 -11.34 14.71 -6.53
C LEU A 16 -11.46 14.13 -5.11
N VAL A 17 -10.40 14.19 -4.30
CA VAL A 17 -10.47 13.79 -2.89
C VAL A 17 -11.50 14.64 -2.15
N LYS A 18 -11.43 15.97 -2.29
CA LYS A 18 -12.41 16.89 -1.68
C LYS A 18 -13.83 16.67 -2.19
N LEU A 19 -13.98 16.38 -3.48
CA LEU A 19 -15.27 16.07 -4.08
C LEU A 19 -15.88 14.82 -3.44
N VAL A 20 -15.11 13.74 -3.26
CA VAL A 20 -15.59 12.53 -2.56
C VAL A 20 -16.05 12.86 -1.14
N LEU A 21 -15.28 13.68 -0.41
CA LEU A 21 -15.66 14.12 0.93
C LEU A 21 -16.94 14.97 0.94
N SER A 22 -17.19 15.78 -0.08
CA SER A 22 -18.41 16.59 -0.19
C SER A 22 -19.69 15.75 -0.33
N TYR A 23 -19.54 14.46 -0.67
CA TYR A 23 -20.62 13.47 -0.68
C TYR A 23 -20.66 12.61 0.60
N ASP A 24 -20.00 13.02 1.69
CA ASP A 24 -19.90 12.28 2.95
C ASP A 24 -19.28 10.86 2.82
N LEU A 25 -18.47 10.65 1.77
CA LEU A 25 -17.78 9.38 1.52
C LEU A 25 -16.34 9.41 2.03
N LYS A 26 -15.80 8.24 2.36
CA LYS A 26 -14.39 8.10 2.77
C LYS A 26 -13.48 8.01 1.54
N ALA A 27 -12.78 9.09 1.23
CA ALA A 27 -11.79 9.08 0.17
C ALA A 27 -10.58 8.19 0.55
N LYS A 28 -10.35 7.15 -0.25
CA LYS A 28 -9.13 6.31 -0.22
C LYS A 28 -8.42 6.42 -1.57
N PRO A 29 -7.59 7.45 -1.81
CA PRO A 29 -6.78 7.53 -3.02
C PRO A 29 -5.66 6.49 -3.01
N GLU A 30 -5.29 6.03 -4.19
CA GLU A 30 -4.26 5.00 -4.42
C GLU A 30 -3.05 5.60 -5.10
N VAL A 31 -1.86 5.37 -4.53
CA VAL A 31 -0.62 5.96 -5.02
C VAL A 31 0.43 4.86 -5.16
N GLY A 32 0.99 4.75 -6.37
CA GLY A 32 2.08 3.84 -6.69
C GLY A 32 3.31 4.58 -7.21
N ILE A 33 4.43 3.87 -7.26
CA ILE A 33 5.66 4.36 -7.90
C ILE A 33 5.75 3.94 -9.36
N GLN A 34 5.01 2.92 -9.77
CA GLN A 34 4.99 2.44 -11.15
C GLN A 34 4.00 3.24 -12.00
N TRP A 35 4.43 3.65 -13.19
CA TRP A 35 3.52 4.24 -14.17
C TRP A 35 2.82 3.14 -14.98
N GLY A 36 1.52 3.30 -15.23
CA GLY A 36 0.71 2.28 -15.90
C GLY A 36 0.23 1.16 -14.97
N ALA A 37 0.37 1.34 -13.66
CA ALA A 37 0.00 0.33 -12.69
C ALA A 37 -1.48 -0.04 -12.75
N GLY A 38 -1.75 -1.33 -12.56
CA GLY A 38 -3.08 -1.95 -12.62
C GLY A 38 -3.47 -2.54 -13.97
N GLY A 39 -2.62 -2.39 -15.00
CA GLY A 39 -2.73 -3.15 -16.26
C GLY A 39 -1.83 -4.39 -16.20
N ASP A 40 -2.21 -5.48 -16.86
CA ASP A 40 -1.41 -6.74 -16.97
C ASP A 40 -0.08 -6.56 -17.76
N ALA A 41 0.65 -5.48 -17.52
CA ALA A 41 1.91 -5.15 -18.15
C ALA A 41 3.02 -6.04 -17.61
N SER A 42 3.88 -6.51 -18.51
CA SER A 42 5.05 -7.32 -18.14
C SER A 42 6.09 -6.49 -17.37
N ILE A 43 6.94 -7.17 -16.61
CA ILE A 43 8.08 -6.55 -15.90
C ILE A 43 8.93 -5.71 -16.86
N GLU A 44 9.17 -6.18 -18.08
CA GLU A 44 9.98 -5.45 -19.08
C GLU A 44 9.30 -4.16 -19.55
N GLU A 45 7.99 -4.17 -19.77
CA GLU A 45 7.23 -2.97 -20.13
C GLU A 45 7.24 -1.93 -19.00
N LEU A 46 7.13 -2.39 -17.75
CA LEU A 46 7.15 -1.54 -16.57
C LEU A 46 8.53 -0.97 -16.27
N GLU A 47 9.60 -1.76 -16.43
CA GLU A 47 10.98 -1.30 -16.35
C GLU A 47 11.26 -0.21 -17.41
N ASN A 48 10.74 -0.38 -18.63
CA ASN A 48 10.87 0.61 -19.70
C ASN A 48 10.05 1.89 -19.45
N ALA A 49 8.85 1.78 -18.85
CA ALA A 49 8.05 2.93 -18.43
C ALA A 49 8.71 3.73 -17.31
N GLY A 50 9.57 3.06 -16.53
CA GLY A 50 10.33 3.63 -15.42
C GLY A 50 9.54 3.68 -14.12
N THR A 51 10.28 3.80 -13.02
CA THR A 51 9.71 3.95 -11.67
C THR A 51 9.89 5.39 -11.17
N ARG A 52 8.96 5.84 -10.34
CA ARG A 52 9.02 7.13 -9.67
C ARG A 52 9.79 7.01 -8.35
N ASP A 53 10.40 8.13 -7.95
CA ASP A 53 11.02 8.26 -6.63
C ASP A 53 9.96 8.08 -5.52
N PRO A 54 10.25 7.35 -4.44
CA PRO A 54 9.34 7.24 -3.28
C PRO A 54 8.84 8.58 -2.74
N LYS A 55 9.67 9.63 -2.83
CA LYS A 55 9.31 10.99 -2.47
C LYS A 55 8.09 11.49 -3.25
N TRP A 56 7.98 11.15 -4.54
CA TRP A 56 6.85 11.54 -5.37
C TRP A 56 5.53 11.01 -4.81
N LEU A 57 5.53 9.75 -4.36
CA LEU A 57 4.40 9.07 -3.74
C LEU A 57 4.10 9.68 -2.37
N ILE A 58 5.13 9.87 -1.53
CA ILE A 58 5.00 10.41 -0.18
C ILE A 58 4.42 11.84 -0.19
N ASP A 59 4.89 12.70 -1.09
CA ASP A 59 4.40 14.09 -1.19
C ASP A 59 2.92 14.13 -1.57
N ARG A 60 2.45 13.22 -2.44
CA ARG A 60 1.03 13.10 -2.81
C ARG A 60 0.19 12.53 -1.69
N ALA A 61 0.68 11.47 -1.04
CA ALA A 61 0.02 10.89 0.11
C ALA A 61 -0.21 11.94 1.20
N LYS A 62 0.82 12.74 1.55
CA LYS A 62 0.71 13.86 2.49
C LYS A 62 -0.35 14.86 2.04
N ARG A 63 -0.30 15.30 0.78
CA ARG A 63 -1.27 16.25 0.23
C ARG A 63 -2.71 15.73 0.30
N PHE A 64 -2.94 14.45 0.03
CA PHE A 64 -4.26 13.87 0.10
C PHE A 64 -4.76 13.73 1.55
N LEU A 65 -3.87 13.37 2.48
CA LEU A 65 -4.19 13.37 3.90
C LEU A 65 -4.52 14.78 4.40
N ASP A 66 -3.76 15.80 4.00
CA ASP A 66 -4.04 17.21 4.32
C ASP A 66 -5.39 17.68 3.74
N ALA A 67 -5.80 17.12 2.60
CA ALA A 67 -7.11 17.36 2.00
C ALA A 67 -8.26 16.57 2.66
N GLY A 68 -7.97 15.75 3.68
CA GLY A 68 -8.96 15.01 4.44
C GLY A 68 -9.17 13.56 4.00
N ALA A 69 -8.27 12.98 3.19
CA ALA A 69 -8.35 11.56 2.84
C ALA A 69 -8.39 10.68 4.09
N TYR A 70 -9.27 9.69 4.07
CA TYR A 70 -9.43 8.75 5.18
C TYR A 70 -8.16 7.90 5.37
N MET A 71 -7.59 7.45 4.26
CA MET A 71 -6.46 6.53 4.19
C MET A 71 -5.84 6.58 2.79
N ILE A 72 -4.55 6.29 2.67
CA ILE A 72 -3.85 6.14 1.40
C ILE A 72 -3.65 4.67 1.11
N MET A 73 -4.10 4.23 -0.06
CA MET A 73 -3.77 2.92 -0.61
C MET A 73 -2.41 2.99 -1.30
N ILE A 74 -1.52 2.06 -0.99
CA ILE A 74 -0.19 1.95 -1.60
C ILE A 74 -0.22 0.74 -2.53
N GLU A 75 -0.03 1.02 -3.82
CA GLU A 75 0.02 0.03 -4.90
C GLU A 75 1.26 -0.87 -4.75
N SER A 76 1.11 -2.19 -4.98
CA SER A 76 2.20 -3.17 -4.88
C SER A 76 3.11 -3.16 -6.10
N GLU A 77 2.59 -2.73 -7.25
CA GLU A 77 3.32 -2.71 -8.52
C GLU A 77 4.57 -1.81 -8.47
N GLY A 78 5.71 -2.37 -8.83
CA GLY A 78 7.02 -1.72 -8.72
C GLY A 78 7.62 -1.76 -7.32
N ILE A 79 6.91 -2.29 -6.31
CA ILE A 79 7.39 -2.44 -4.93
C ILE A 79 7.62 -3.92 -4.57
N THR A 80 6.54 -4.70 -4.57
CA THR A 80 6.54 -6.15 -4.26
C THR A 80 6.05 -6.98 -5.43
N GLU A 81 5.35 -6.34 -6.37
CA GLU A 81 4.82 -6.94 -7.58
C GLU A 81 5.55 -6.38 -8.81
N ASN A 82 5.69 -7.20 -9.85
CA ASN A 82 6.38 -6.86 -11.10
C ASN A 82 7.81 -6.32 -10.92
N VAL A 83 8.53 -6.84 -9.91
CA VAL A 83 9.93 -6.53 -9.63
C VAL A 83 10.76 -7.80 -9.53
N LYS A 84 12.03 -7.72 -9.95
CA LYS A 84 13.00 -8.82 -9.78
C LYS A 84 13.41 -9.03 -8.32
N SER A 85 13.35 -7.97 -7.53
CA SER A 85 13.61 -7.97 -6.08
C SER A 85 12.72 -6.95 -5.40
N TRP A 86 12.19 -7.30 -4.22
CA TRP A 86 11.34 -6.39 -3.45
C TRP A 86 12.08 -5.11 -3.06
N ARG A 87 11.43 -3.98 -3.31
CA ARG A 87 11.90 -2.64 -3.00
C ARG A 87 11.57 -2.25 -1.57
N THR A 88 12.16 -2.96 -0.61
CA THR A 88 11.95 -2.73 0.83
C THR A 88 12.42 -1.34 1.28
N ASP A 89 13.31 -0.70 0.53
CA ASP A 89 13.70 0.70 0.67
C ASP A 89 12.50 1.66 0.51
N VAL A 90 11.61 1.34 -0.42
CA VAL A 90 10.39 2.12 -0.69
C VAL A 90 9.40 1.96 0.46
N ILE A 91 9.17 0.71 0.90
CA ILE A 91 8.29 0.43 2.05
C ILE A 91 8.79 1.18 3.30
N SER A 92 10.09 1.10 3.59
CA SER A 92 10.73 1.80 4.71
C SER A 92 10.58 3.33 4.60
N SER A 93 10.75 3.88 3.39
CA SER A 93 10.58 5.32 3.15
C SER A 93 9.14 5.77 3.42
N ILE A 94 8.15 4.98 3.00
CA ILE A 94 6.73 5.25 3.20
C ILE A 94 6.38 5.21 4.70
N THR A 95 6.72 4.11 5.40
CA THR A 95 6.39 3.94 6.82
C THR A 95 7.12 4.92 7.73
N SER A 96 8.28 5.44 7.31
CA SER A 96 9.02 6.47 8.05
C SER A 96 8.43 7.88 7.89
N ASN A 97 7.59 8.12 6.88
CA ASN A 97 7.13 9.46 6.50
C ASN A 97 5.62 9.66 6.58
N LEU A 98 4.84 8.59 6.67
CA LEU A 98 3.39 8.64 6.70
C LEU A 98 2.85 7.98 7.99
N PRO A 99 1.72 8.46 8.53
CA PRO A 99 1.12 7.84 9.71
C PRO A 99 0.68 6.40 9.40
N GLN A 100 1.09 5.45 10.24
CA GLN A 100 0.83 4.02 10.02
C GLN A 100 -0.66 3.69 9.95
N ASP A 101 -1.49 4.38 10.74
CA ASP A 101 -2.95 4.23 10.77
C ASP A 101 -3.65 4.82 9.54
N LYS A 102 -2.91 5.58 8.71
CA LYS A 102 -3.41 6.28 7.52
C LYS A 102 -2.92 5.67 6.20
N ILE A 103 -2.17 4.59 6.23
CA ILE A 103 -1.70 3.88 5.04
C ILE A 103 -2.19 2.45 5.03
N MET A 104 -2.47 1.92 3.84
CA MET A 104 -2.84 0.54 3.56
C MET A 104 -2.03 0.05 2.36
N PHE A 105 -1.27 -1.03 2.55
CA PHE A 105 -0.51 -1.65 1.46
C PHE A 105 -1.37 -2.68 0.74
N GLU A 106 -1.30 -2.69 -0.59
CA GLU A 106 -1.72 -3.84 -1.38
C GLU A 106 -0.79 -5.02 -1.11
N ALA A 107 -1.40 -6.16 -0.81
CA ALA A 107 -0.71 -7.36 -0.35
C ALA A 107 -1.50 -8.60 -0.76
N ALA A 108 -1.80 -8.72 -2.06
CA ALA A 108 -2.58 -9.82 -2.62
C ALA A 108 -1.85 -11.17 -2.62
N ASP A 109 -0.56 -11.23 -2.24
CA ASP A 109 0.22 -12.44 -2.05
C ASP A 109 0.47 -12.72 -0.55
N PRO A 110 0.32 -13.98 -0.07
CA PRO A 110 0.63 -14.33 1.31
C PRO A 110 2.01 -13.99 1.84
N GLU A 111 3.04 -14.05 0.99
CA GLU A 111 4.40 -13.65 1.38
C GLU A 111 4.47 -12.13 1.63
N VAL A 112 3.73 -11.34 0.84
CA VAL A 112 3.71 -9.88 0.95
C VAL A 112 3.00 -9.43 2.22
N PHE A 113 1.79 -9.93 2.52
CA PHE A 113 1.17 -9.56 3.79
C PHE A 113 1.94 -10.10 4.99
N ALA A 114 2.63 -11.25 4.87
CA ALA A 114 3.45 -11.76 5.96
C ALA A 114 4.65 -10.87 6.25
N TYR A 115 5.30 -10.34 5.21
CA TYR A 115 6.33 -9.33 5.34
C TYR A 115 5.83 -8.09 6.07
N HIS A 116 4.66 -7.55 5.70
CA HIS A 116 4.10 -6.39 6.38
C HIS A 116 3.76 -6.67 7.85
N ILE A 117 3.19 -7.84 8.19
CA ILE A 117 2.93 -8.20 9.58
C ILE A 117 4.22 -8.30 10.40
N GLN A 118 5.30 -8.84 9.83
CA GLN A 118 6.59 -8.95 10.51
C GLN A 118 7.25 -7.59 10.76
N ASN A 119 7.18 -6.66 9.80
CA ASN A 119 7.93 -5.41 9.85
C ASN A 119 7.11 -4.23 10.39
N SER A 120 5.79 -4.23 10.20
CA SER A 120 4.88 -3.17 10.63
C SER A 120 3.96 -3.60 11.79
N GLY A 121 3.99 -4.88 12.17
CA GLY A 121 3.21 -5.42 13.28
C GLY A 121 1.81 -5.90 12.90
N ALA A 122 1.16 -6.57 13.87
CA ALA A 122 -0.10 -7.28 13.65
C ALA A 122 -1.30 -6.39 13.29
N HIS A 123 -1.16 -5.07 13.33
CA HIS A 123 -2.22 -4.09 13.04
C HIS A 123 -2.00 -3.33 11.73
N ALA A 124 -0.99 -3.69 10.92
CA ALA A 124 -0.78 -3.08 9.60
C ALA A 124 -2.06 -3.18 8.73
N ASN A 125 -2.47 -2.09 8.07
CA ASN A 125 -3.62 -2.14 7.16
C ASN A 125 -3.19 -2.75 5.83
N LEU A 126 -3.93 -3.77 5.37
CA LEU A 126 -3.59 -4.55 4.19
C LEU A 126 -4.82 -4.74 3.32
N PHE A 127 -4.66 -4.54 2.02
CA PHE A 127 -5.63 -4.93 1.01
C PHE A 127 -5.23 -6.30 0.47
N ILE A 128 -6.08 -7.30 0.66
CA ILE A 128 -5.81 -8.71 0.36
C ILE A 128 -6.95 -9.31 -0.45
N ASP A 129 -6.70 -10.44 -1.09
CA ASP A 129 -7.78 -11.22 -1.67
C ASP A 129 -8.69 -11.82 -0.58
N HIS A 130 -9.98 -11.88 -0.86
CA HIS A 130 -10.99 -12.41 0.06
C HIS A 130 -10.73 -13.86 0.50
N SER A 131 -10.10 -14.69 -0.33
CA SER A 131 -9.77 -16.08 0.01
C SER A 131 -8.68 -16.19 1.08
N GLN A 132 -7.91 -15.13 1.31
CA GLN A 132 -6.75 -15.11 2.21
C GLN A 132 -7.07 -14.63 3.63
N ILE A 133 -8.34 -14.26 3.90
CA ILE A 133 -8.75 -13.65 5.18
C ILE A 133 -8.41 -14.55 6.38
N VAL A 134 -8.67 -15.85 6.29
CA VAL A 134 -8.38 -16.80 7.39
C VAL A 134 -6.88 -16.85 7.69
N GLN A 135 -6.07 -16.93 6.63
CA GLN A 135 -4.61 -16.96 6.76
C GLN A 135 -4.08 -15.68 7.42
N LEU A 136 -4.50 -14.51 6.95
CA LEU A 136 -4.06 -13.24 7.53
C LEU A 136 -4.53 -13.08 8.99
N ALA A 137 -5.76 -13.48 9.30
CA ALA A 137 -6.29 -13.43 10.67
C ALA A 137 -5.47 -14.30 11.64
N CYS A 138 -5.16 -15.54 11.25
CA CYS A 138 -4.33 -16.45 12.02
C CYS A 138 -2.89 -15.92 12.15
N LEU A 139 -2.35 -15.31 11.09
CA LEU A 139 -1.01 -14.71 11.12
C LEU A 139 -0.93 -13.52 12.07
N ARG A 140 -1.92 -12.62 12.09
CA ARG A 140 -2.00 -11.50 13.05
C ARG A 140 -2.06 -11.97 14.50
N LYS A 141 -2.49 -13.21 14.73
CA LYS A 141 -2.52 -13.85 16.06
C LYS A 141 -1.28 -14.70 16.35
N GLY A 142 -0.31 -14.75 15.43
CA GLY A 142 0.89 -15.55 15.58
C GLY A 142 0.64 -17.06 15.54
N ILE A 143 -0.49 -17.53 15.02
CA ILE A 143 -0.84 -18.96 14.94
C ILE A 143 -0.82 -19.50 13.51
N TRP A 144 -0.08 -18.83 12.61
CA TRP A 144 0.08 -19.24 11.21
C TRP A 144 1.49 -19.02 10.70
N GLY A 145 1.87 -19.81 9.69
CA GLY A 145 3.11 -19.72 8.93
C GLY A 145 4.22 -20.60 9.48
N THR A 146 5.46 -20.22 9.20
CA THR A 146 6.64 -21.05 9.50
C THR A 146 7.30 -20.63 10.83
N ASP A 147 8.50 -21.14 11.06
CA ASP A 147 9.43 -20.67 12.09
C ASP A 147 9.57 -19.14 12.18
N LYS A 148 9.37 -18.38 11.09
CA LYS A 148 9.49 -16.92 11.08
C LYS A 148 8.27 -16.19 11.65
N THR A 149 7.11 -16.82 11.75
CA THR A 149 5.85 -16.14 12.11
C THR A 149 5.07 -16.85 13.21
N PHE A 150 5.09 -18.17 13.26
CA PHE A 150 4.38 -18.94 14.27
C PHE A 150 4.98 -18.70 15.66
N GLY A 151 4.15 -18.24 16.60
CA GLY A 151 4.54 -17.83 17.96
C GLY A 151 5.39 -16.57 18.03
N ARG A 152 5.58 -15.83 16.92
CA ARG A 152 6.47 -14.66 16.86
C ARG A 152 5.76 -13.33 16.61
N ILE A 153 4.47 -13.37 16.28
CA ILE A 153 3.66 -12.17 16.14
C ILE A 153 2.95 -11.90 17.47
N VAL A 154 3.40 -10.87 18.17
CA VAL A 154 2.87 -10.46 19.48
C VAL A 154 2.52 -8.97 19.44
N THR A 155 1.51 -8.58 20.20
CA THR A 155 1.13 -7.18 20.40
C THR A 155 0.97 -6.90 21.88
N PHE A 156 1.34 -5.70 22.31
CA PHE A 156 0.94 -5.21 23.61
C PHE A 156 -0.55 -4.82 23.53
N GLN A 157 -1.36 -5.34 24.46
CA GLN A 157 -2.76 -4.98 24.61
C GLN A 157 -2.95 -4.50 26.05
N ASP A 158 -3.57 -3.34 26.21
CA ASP A 158 -4.02 -2.83 27.52
C ASP A 158 -5.18 -3.67 28.07
#